data_AF-A0A9P0QU60-F1
#
_entry.id   AF-A0A9P0QU60-F1
#
_cell.length_a   1.000
_cell.length_b   1.000
_cell.length_c   1.000
_cell.angle_alpha   90.00
_cell.angle_beta   90.00
_cell.angle_gamma   90.00
#
_symmetry.space_group_name_H-M   'P 1'
#
loop_
_entity.id
_entity.type
_entity.pdbx_description
1 polymer ?
#
loop_
_entity_poly.entity_id
_entity_poly.type
_entity_poly.pdbx_seq_one_letter_code
_entity_poly.pdbx_strand_id
1 'polypeptide(L)'
;MYRSLNRSLYVSFRRYSSAYIREPFRIGYPRGFNQEAIGRIRNDVFPSEKLSPLDYFIKEGNDEQSWADLNLYERSKYVNMVSQGEHKYTSPKPELSSGYNLFRALNKHIRSKKTADVRWSRLSNKGRETYTKDANFIEKAHRELVRQWEGWEIVEYLKNGNFDADAHSKFNPFPYSGLYPWEVITDKLISGRKYQELFEFEADYYDRLIYEAFSGRSRCINDMYRDDTDAKTASGYAKLSASEKLQYEARHLRRLNHLEKNRLTSSPISPFMQFVRQLKKEDSNSLLPYRKLVSKAGELWRELSPEEKAPYKRDINPNSLEYVHGRLQQKVEITMSYIFEVGGVEGVDASYDWKEDMESKERWKRVG
;
A
#
# COMPACT_ATOMS: atom_id res chain seq x y z
N MET A 1 -35.11 27.04 3.17
CA MET A 1 -35.46 26.38 1.88
C MET A 1 -34.21 25.93 1.12
N TYR A 2 -33.26 25.23 1.79
CA TYR A 2 -32.07 24.60 1.17
C TYR A 2 -31.56 23.48 2.09
N ARG A 3 -32.36 22.43 2.27
CA ARG A 3 -31.99 21.19 2.98
C ARG A 3 -32.67 20.00 2.31
N SER A 4 -32.26 19.64 1.08
CA SER A 4 -32.71 18.37 0.48
C SER A 4 -31.84 17.78 -0.65
N LEU A 5 -30.66 18.34 -1.00
CA LEU A 5 -29.93 17.88 -2.20
C LEU A 5 -28.67 17.03 -1.97
N ASN A 6 -28.36 16.57 -0.75
CA ASN A 6 -27.17 15.74 -0.49
C ASN A 6 -27.48 14.28 -0.13
N ARG A 7 -28.52 13.68 -0.73
CA ARG A 7 -28.77 12.22 -0.64
C ARG A 7 -28.68 11.48 -1.98
N SER A 8 -28.37 12.17 -3.08
CA SER A 8 -28.36 11.61 -4.44
C SER A 8 -26.97 11.27 -5.01
N LEU A 9 -25.88 11.53 -4.29
CA LEU A 9 -24.51 11.22 -4.72
C LEU A 9 -23.94 9.95 -4.05
N TYR A 10 -24.81 9.10 -3.49
CA TYR A 10 -24.46 7.69 -3.30
C TYR A 10 -24.51 7.02 -4.68
N VAL A 11 -23.51 7.30 -5.52
CA VAL A 11 -23.26 6.51 -6.72
C VAL A 11 -22.98 5.10 -6.23
N SER A 12 -23.93 4.21 -6.49
CA SER A 12 -23.80 2.80 -6.17
C SER A 12 -22.67 2.22 -7.01
N PHE A 13 -21.57 1.85 -6.33
CA PHE A 13 -20.46 1.02 -6.79
C PHE A 13 -20.94 -0.29 -7.44
N ARG A 14 -21.45 -0.23 -8.68
CA ARG A 14 -22.03 -1.36 -9.43
C ARG A 14 -21.46 -1.51 -10.85
N ARG A 15 -20.24 -1.04 -11.11
CA ARG A 15 -19.60 -1.13 -12.44
C ARG A 15 -18.21 -1.74 -12.42
N TYR A 16 -17.91 -2.56 -11.43
CA TYR A 16 -16.66 -3.31 -11.37
C TYR A 16 -16.89 -4.77 -11.84
N SER A 17 -16.73 -5.04 -13.16
CA SER A 17 -16.69 -6.38 -13.78
C SER A 17 -15.89 -7.42 -12.97
N SER A 18 -16.35 -8.66 -12.80
CA SER A 18 -15.66 -9.72 -12.03
C SER A 18 -14.21 -10.01 -12.38
N ALA A 19 -13.68 -9.46 -13.48
CA ALA A 19 -12.26 -9.50 -13.82
C ALA A 19 -11.34 -8.99 -12.69
N TYR A 20 -11.86 -8.16 -11.75
CA TYR A 20 -11.13 -7.69 -10.55
C TYR A 20 -10.85 -8.76 -9.49
N ILE A 21 -11.52 -9.92 -9.52
CA ILE A 21 -11.51 -10.93 -8.44
C ILE A 21 -11.07 -12.30 -8.98
N ARG A 22 -10.33 -12.33 -10.09
CA ARG A 22 -9.74 -13.59 -10.57
C ARG A 22 -8.42 -13.80 -9.85
N GLU A 23 -8.46 -14.69 -8.86
CA GLU A 23 -7.26 -15.34 -8.35
C GLU A 23 -6.55 -16.12 -9.49
N PRO A 24 -5.23 -16.31 -9.39
CA PRO A 24 -4.35 -15.86 -8.31
C PRO A 24 -4.01 -14.36 -8.37
N PHE A 25 -3.76 -13.76 -7.20
CA PHE A 25 -3.44 -12.35 -7.06
C PHE A 25 -1.99 -12.08 -7.48
N ARG A 26 -1.81 -11.27 -8.52
CA ARG A 26 -0.51 -10.70 -8.86
C ARG A 26 -0.16 -9.59 -7.87
N ILE A 27 0.40 -9.97 -6.72
CA ILE A 27 1.09 -8.99 -5.88
C ILE A 27 2.21 -8.41 -6.72
N GLY A 28 2.38 -7.10 -6.63
CA GLY A 28 3.54 -6.44 -7.20
C GLY A 28 4.80 -6.73 -6.41
N TYR A 29 5.14 -8.01 -6.30
CA TYR A 29 6.36 -8.44 -5.69
C TYR A 29 7.42 -8.42 -6.79
N PRO A 30 8.54 -7.69 -6.62
CA PRO A 30 9.49 -7.45 -7.72
C PRO A 30 10.21 -8.71 -8.22
N ARG A 31 9.99 -9.87 -7.58
CA ARG A 31 10.53 -11.17 -8.00
C ARG A 31 9.48 -11.92 -8.82
N GLY A 32 9.84 -12.30 -10.04
CA GLY A 32 9.03 -13.18 -10.88
C GLY A 32 8.10 -12.50 -11.88
N PHE A 33 8.00 -11.16 -11.86
CA PHE A 33 7.28 -10.44 -12.90
C PHE A 33 8.14 -10.27 -14.16
N ASN A 34 7.48 -10.11 -15.32
CA ASN A 34 8.12 -9.94 -16.63
C ASN A 34 9.13 -8.79 -16.61
N GLN A 35 10.42 -9.12 -16.43
CA GLN A 35 11.51 -8.16 -16.29
C GLN A 35 11.70 -7.33 -17.56
N GLU A 36 11.38 -7.89 -18.72
CA GLU A 36 11.41 -7.18 -19.99
C GLU A 36 10.32 -6.09 -20.05
N ALA A 37 9.11 -6.39 -19.57
CA ALA A 37 8.05 -5.39 -19.46
C ALA A 37 8.42 -4.28 -18.47
N ILE A 38 9.00 -4.64 -17.31
CA ILE A 38 9.49 -3.67 -16.33
C ILE A 38 10.60 -2.79 -16.93
N GLY A 39 11.55 -3.38 -17.65
CA GLY A 39 12.63 -2.67 -18.33
C GLY A 39 12.11 -1.68 -19.37
N ARG A 40 11.13 -2.08 -20.18
CA ARG A 40 10.47 -1.19 -21.15
C ARG A 40 9.76 -0.03 -20.47
N ILE A 41 8.89 -0.30 -19.50
CA ILE A 41 8.18 0.75 -18.76
C ILE A 41 9.17 1.72 -18.10
N ARG A 42 10.23 1.20 -17.48
CA ARG A 42 11.26 2.04 -16.86
C ARG A 42 11.99 2.90 -17.89
N ASN A 43 12.32 2.36 -19.06
CA ASN A 43 12.95 3.14 -20.12
C ASN A 43 12.01 4.20 -20.71
N ASP A 44 10.72 3.92 -20.77
CA ASP A 44 9.71 4.86 -21.25
C ASP A 44 9.50 6.02 -20.25
N VAL A 45 9.49 5.73 -18.95
CA VAL A 45 9.30 6.74 -17.88
C VAL A 45 10.59 7.47 -17.53
N PHE A 46 11.72 6.77 -17.52
CA PHE A 46 13.06 7.26 -17.14
C PHE A 46 14.07 6.93 -18.24
N PRO A 47 13.98 7.57 -19.42
CA PRO A 47 14.92 7.31 -20.50
C PRO A 47 16.35 7.65 -20.05
N SER A 48 17.28 6.72 -20.27
CA SER A 48 18.70 6.91 -19.96
C SER A 48 19.34 7.98 -20.83
N GLU A 49 18.80 8.16 -22.03
CA GLU A 49 19.25 9.15 -23.02
C GLU A 49 18.10 10.09 -23.35
N LYS A 50 18.36 11.39 -23.23
CA LYS A 50 17.42 12.40 -23.74
C LYS A 50 17.57 12.48 -25.24
N LEU A 51 16.53 12.09 -25.98
CA LEU A 51 16.48 12.26 -27.42
C LEU A 51 16.52 13.75 -27.77
N SER A 52 17.48 14.12 -28.60
CA SER A 52 17.58 15.43 -29.24
C SER A 52 16.54 15.55 -30.37
N PRO A 53 16.27 16.77 -30.88
CA PRO A 53 15.42 16.95 -32.06
C PRO A 53 15.91 16.14 -33.27
N LEU A 54 17.23 15.98 -33.44
CA LEU A 54 17.82 15.19 -34.51
C LEU A 54 17.49 13.70 -34.35
N ASP A 55 17.50 13.18 -33.13
CA ASP A 55 17.20 11.76 -32.90
C ASP A 55 15.76 11.40 -33.28
N TYR A 56 14.81 12.31 -33.01
CA TYR A 56 13.43 12.15 -33.48
C TYR A 56 13.32 12.19 -35.02
N PHE A 57 14.12 13.04 -35.68
CA PHE A 57 14.17 13.11 -37.13
C PHE A 57 14.70 11.82 -37.77
N ILE A 58 15.78 11.28 -37.24
CA ILE A 58 16.36 10.00 -37.67
C ILE A 58 15.37 8.86 -37.39
N LYS A 59 14.68 8.88 -36.25
CA LYS A 59 13.69 7.85 -35.87
C LYS A 59 12.47 7.80 -36.81
N GLU A 60 12.12 8.92 -37.46
CA GLU A 60 11.12 8.94 -38.54
C GLU A 60 11.62 8.38 -39.88
N GLY A 61 12.88 7.91 -39.94
CA GLY A 61 13.48 7.29 -41.12
C GLY A 61 14.19 8.28 -42.05
N ASN A 62 14.42 9.51 -41.59
CA ASN A 62 15.16 10.51 -42.37
C ASN A 62 16.68 10.34 -42.20
N ASP A 63 17.44 10.71 -43.23
CA ASP A 63 18.90 10.67 -43.19
C ASP A 63 19.47 11.85 -42.40
N GLU A 64 20.49 11.60 -41.58
CA GLU A 64 21.11 12.62 -40.71
C GLU A 64 21.62 13.84 -41.50
N GLN A 65 22.12 13.67 -42.73
CA GLN A 65 22.65 14.78 -43.53
C GLN A 65 21.56 15.78 -43.92
N SER A 66 20.33 15.29 -44.14
CA SER A 66 19.19 16.13 -44.51
C SER A 66 18.67 17.02 -43.37
N TRP A 67 19.13 16.81 -42.14
CA TRP A 67 18.78 17.68 -41.00
C TRP A 67 19.27 19.12 -41.19
N ALA A 68 20.44 19.28 -41.82
CA ALA A 68 21.04 20.58 -42.08
C ALA A 68 20.18 21.44 -43.01
N ASP A 69 19.43 20.79 -43.91
CA ASP A 69 18.61 21.43 -44.94
C ASP A 69 17.21 21.85 -44.43
N LEU A 70 16.78 21.31 -43.28
CA LEU A 70 15.49 21.68 -42.69
C LEU A 70 15.44 23.16 -42.31
N ASN A 71 14.34 23.83 -42.67
CA ASN A 71 14.08 25.19 -42.23
C ASN A 71 13.64 25.23 -40.75
N LEU A 72 13.56 26.44 -40.18
CA LEU A 72 13.23 26.63 -38.76
C LEU A 72 11.85 26.04 -38.39
N TYR A 73 10.87 26.11 -39.28
CA TYR A 73 9.53 25.58 -39.05
C TYR A 73 9.54 24.05 -38.99
N GLU A 74 10.25 23.40 -39.90
CA GLU A 74 10.40 21.94 -39.91
C GLU A 74 11.17 21.44 -38.68
N ARG A 75 12.25 22.13 -38.29
CA ARG A 75 12.96 21.81 -37.04
C ARG A 75 12.09 22.01 -35.80
N SER A 76 11.19 22.99 -35.80
CA SER A 76 10.29 23.26 -34.68
C SER A 76 9.35 22.08 -34.38
N LYS A 77 8.99 21.27 -35.38
CA LYS A 77 8.24 20.00 -35.19
C LYS A 77 8.99 19.09 -34.22
N TYR A 78 10.27 18.84 -34.47
CA TYR A 78 11.08 17.93 -33.66
C TYR A 78 11.41 18.51 -32.28
N VAL A 79 11.62 19.83 -32.17
CA VAL A 79 11.72 20.51 -30.87
C VAL A 79 10.43 20.31 -30.05
N ASN A 80 9.26 20.45 -30.70
CA ASN A 80 7.98 20.18 -30.07
C ASN A 80 7.87 18.70 -29.67
N MET A 81 8.31 17.76 -30.51
CA MET A 81 8.34 16.32 -30.17
C MET A 81 9.23 16.02 -28.97
N VAL A 82 10.38 16.68 -28.82
CA VAL A 82 11.20 16.58 -27.59
C VAL A 82 10.40 17.04 -26.39
N SER A 83 9.77 18.23 -26.45
CA SER A 83 8.99 18.76 -25.32
C SER A 83 7.72 17.96 -25.00
N GLN A 84 7.10 17.34 -25.99
CA GLN A 84 5.93 16.48 -25.83
C GLN A 84 6.31 15.07 -25.37
N GLY A 85 7.49 14.59 -25.77
CA GLY A 85 8.06 13.30 -25.39
C GLY A 85 8.72 13.31 -24.01
N GLU A 86 9.07 14.48 -23.45
CA GLU A 86 9.52 14.57 -22.06
C GLU A 86 8.37 14.20 -21.12
N HIS A 87 8.56 13.07 -20.42
CA HIS A 87 7.62 12.63 -19.41
C HIS A 87 7.50 13.68 -18.29
N LYS A 88 6.27 14.16 -18.06
CA LYS A 88 5.96 15.10 -16.98
C LYS A 88 5.77 14.33 -15.69
N TYR A 89 6.80 14.29 -14.86
CA TYR A 89 6.72 13.70 -13.53
C TYR A 89 5.67 14.41 -12.67
N THR A 90 4.90 13.64 -11.93
CA THR A 90 3.87 14.11 -11.00
C THR A 90 4.49 14.76 -9.75
N SER A 91 5.68 14.31 -9.37
CA SER A 91 6.42 14.77 -8.20
C SER A 91 7.86 15.11 -8.54
N PRO A 92 8.49 16.09 -7.85
CA PRO A 92 9.91 16.38 -8.05
C PRO A 92 10.77 15.20 -7.59
N LYS A 93 11.82 14.90 -8.37
CA LYS A 93 12.79 13.85 -8.02
C LYS A 93 13.46 14.17 -6.67
N PRO A 94 13.58 13.20 -5.76
CA PRO A 94 14.27 13.42 -4.49
C PRO A 94 15.73 13.83 -4.68
N GLU A 95 16.09 14.97 -4.11
CA GLU A 95 17.47 15.45 -4.05
C GLU A 95 18.25 14.78 -2.93
N LEU A 96 19.57 14.66 -3.13
CA LEU A 96 20.46 14.18 -2.08
C LEU A 96 20.44 15.19 -0.93
N SER A 97 19.94 14.76 0.23
CA SER A 97 19.80 15.60 1.41
C SER A 97 20.38 14.90 2.63
N SER A 98 20.77 15.69 3.63
CA SER A 98 21.26 15.22 4.91
C SER A 98 20.55 15.92 6.06
N GLY A 99 20.83 15.48 7.28
CA GLY A 99 20.31 16.05 8.52
C GLY A 99 18.78 15.97 8.60
N TYR A 100 18.18 17.10 8.97
CA TYR A 100 16.74 17.22 9.22
C TYR A 100 15.88 16.92 7.98
N ASN A 101 16.33 17.33 6.79
CA ASN A 101 15.58 17.13 5.55
C ASN A 101 15.46 15.64 5.21
N LEU A 102 16.58 14.90 5.34
CA LEU A 102 16.59 13.45 5.15
C LEU A 102 15.71 12.75 6.20
N PHE A 103 15.82 13.17 7.47
CA PHE A 103 14.96 12.64 8.54
C PHE A 103 13.47 12.82 8.21
N ARG A 104 13.06 14.00 7.75
CA ARG A 104 11.66 14.25 7.37
C ARG A 104 11.23 13.43 6.15
N ALA A 105 12.10 13.30 5.16
CA ALA A 105 11.82 12.52 3.94
C ALA A 105 11.61 11.02 4.24
N LEU A 106 12.38 10.44 5.17
CA LEU A 106 12.24 9.05 5.60
C LEU A 106 11.04 8.83 6.54
N ASN A 107 10.59 9.87 7.26
CA ASN A 107 9.51 9.79 8.25
C ASN A 107 8.21 10.43 7.74
N LYS A 108 7.75 10.05 6.54
CA LYS A 108 6.54 10.61 5.88
C LYS A 108 5.26 10.54 6.72
N HIS A 109 5.17 9.62 7.69
CA HIS A 109 4.05 9.52 8.63
C HIS A 109 3.97 10.72 9.59
N ILE A 110 5.05 11.49 9.76
CA ILE A 110 5.09 12.72 10.55
C ILE A 110 4.65 13.90 9.69
N ARG A 111 3.33 14.10 9.57
CA ARG A 111 2.75 15.16 8.73
C ARG A 111 3.08 16.58 9.20
N SER A 112 3.14 16.77 10.52
CA SER A 112 3.35 18.09 11.12
C SER A 112 4.84 18.43 11.21
N LYS A 113 5.24 19.57 10.61
CA LYS A 113 6.59 20.11 10.74
C LYS A 113 7.01 20.27 12.20
N LYS A 114 6.13 20.82 13.05
CA LYS A 114 6.38 20.98 14.50
C LYS A 114 6.68 19.64 15.19
N THR A 115 5.97 18.58 14.81
CA THR A 115 6.20 17.25 15.37
C THR A 115 7.54 16.67 14.89
N ALA A 116 7.91 16.93 13.63
CA ALA A 116 9.22 16.55 13.09
C ALA A 116 10.37 17.35 13.74
N ASP A 117 10.15 18.61 14.12
CA ASP A 117 11.14 19.43 14.84
C ASP A 117 11.41 18.87 16.25
N VAL A 118 10.35 18.55 17.00
CA VAL A 118 10.44 17.95 18.35
C VAL A 118 11.07 16.55 18.28
N ARG A 119 10.58 15.72 17.36
CA ARG A 119 11.39 14.78 16.56
C ARG A 119 12.90 14.82 16.69
N TRP A 120 13.41 15.62 15.78
CA TRP A 120 14.80 15.83 15.49
C TRP A 120 15.58 16.30 16.72
N SER A 121 15.01 17.19 17.53
CA SER A 121 15.67 17.69 18.75
C SER A 121 15.80 16.62 19.85
N ARG A 122 14.92 15.63 19.87
CA ARG A 122 14.99 14.48 20.80
C ARG A 122 15.89 13.35 20.33
N LEU A 123 16.34 13.34 19.07
CA LEU A 123 17.31 12.36 18.61
C LEU A 123 18.61 12.50 19.41
N SER A 124 19.19 11.36 19.77
CA SER A 124 20.52 11.27 20.35
C SER A 124 21.56 11.91 19.42
N ASN A 125 22.71 12.31 19.96
CA ASN A 125 23.80 12.86 19.13
C ASN A 125 24.19 11.87 18.03
N LYS A 126 24.33 10.58 18.38
CA LYS A 126 24.59 9.49 17.43
C LYS A 126 23.50 9.39 16.36
N GLY A 127 22.24 9.50 16.75
CA GLY A 127 21.10 9.53 15.82
C GLY A 127 21.22 10.67 14.82
N ARG A 128 21.45 11.90 15.28
CA ARG A 128 21.62 13.06 14.37
C ARG A 128 22.85 12.94 13.49
N GLU A 129 23.96 12.41 14.01
CA GLU A 129 25.17 12.15 13.23
C GLU A 129 24.94 11.12 12.12
N THR A 130 24.08 10.12 12.34
CA THR A 130 23.70 9.15 11.30
C THR A 130 23.05 9.87 10.11
N TYR A 131 22.11 10.79 10.36
CA TYR A 131 21.47 11.54 9.27
C TYR A 131 22.38 12.61 8.64
N THR A 132 23.42 13.08 9.35
CA THR A 132 24.21 14.27 8.94
C THR A 132 25.59 13.94 8.39
N LYS A 133 26.26 12.92 8.94
CA LYS A 133 27.67 12.61 8.71
C LYS A 133 27.92 11.22 8.13
N ASP A 134 27.02 10.25 8.37
CA ASP A 134 27.18 8.90 7.82
C ASP A 134 26.83 8.88 6.32
N ALA A 135 27.84 9.05 5.49
CA ALA A 135 27.71 9.08 4.02
C ALA A 135 27.06 7.81 3.47
N ASN A 136 27.38 6.64 4.03
CA ASN A 136 26.83 5.36 3.57
C ASN A 136 25.32 5.29 3.87
N PHE A 137 24.90 5.73 5.05
CA PHE A 137 23.49 5.82 5.39
C PHE A 137 22.76 6.82 4.50
N ILE A 138 23.32 8.03 4.30
CA ILE A 138 22.72 9.09 3.49
C ILE A 138 22.54 8.62 2.04
N GLU A 139 23.57 8.04 1.43
CA GLU A 139 23.52 7.56 0.05
C GLU A 139 22.52 6.39 -0.09
N LYS A 140 22.51 5.46 0.86
CA LYS A 140 21.53 4.36 0.86
C LYS A 140 20.10 4.89 0.99
N ALA A 141 19.88 5.85 1.89
CA ALA A 141 18.58 6.47 2.10
C ALA A 141 18.10 7.22 0.85
N HIS A 142 18.99 7.97 0.20
CA HIS A 142 18.69 8.67 -1.04
C HIS A 142 18.33 7.70 -2.17
N ARG A 143 19.11 6.62 -2.38
CA ARG A 143 18.78 5.57 -3.36
C ARG A 143 17.40 4.97 -3.13
N GLU A 144 17.03 4.70 -1.88
CA GLU A 144 15.71 4.17 -1.55
C GLU A 144 14.59 5.20 -1.78
N LEU A 145 14.82 6.48 -1.48
CA LEU A 145 13.86 7.55 -1.79
C LEU A 145 13.66 7.70 -3.29
N VAL A 146 14.73 7.64 -4.08
CA VAL A 146 14.67 7.68 -5.55
C VAL A 146 13.92 6.45 -6.08
N ARG A 147 14.24 5.24 -5.61
CA ARG A 147 13.50 4.02 -6.01
C ARG A 147 12.01 4.15 -5.73
N GLN A 148 11.63 4.62 -4.53
CA GLN A 148 10.22 4.81 -4.19
C GLN A 148 9.56 5.85 -5.11
N TRP A 149 10.23 6.99 -5.33
CA TRP A 149 9.74 8.01 -6.25
C TRP A 149 9.54 7.45 -7.67
N GLU A 150 10.53 6.74 -8.22
CA GLU A 150 10.43 6.11 -9.52
C GLU A 150 9.23 5.17 -9.63
N GLY A 151 9.01 4.36 -8.59
CA GLY A 151 7.88 3.46 -8.53
C GLY A 151 6.53 4.17 -8.56
N TRP A 152 6.40 5.30 -7.87
CA TRP A 152 5.16 6.09 -7.91
C TRP A 152 4.92 6.76 -9.26
N GLU A 153 5.97 7.27 -9.93
CA GLU A 153 5.82 7.82 -11.29
C GLU A 153 5.42 6.73 -12.30
N ILE A 154 5.96 5.51 -12.17
CA ILE A 154 5.50 4.35 -12.97
C ILE A 154 4.01 4.08 -12.73
N VAL A 155 3.57 4.11 -11.47
CA VAL A 155 2.15 3.90 -11.12
C VAL A 155 1.26 4.92 -11.83
N GLU A 156 1.64 6.19 -11.79
CA GLU A 156 0.88 7.27 -12.44
C GLU A 156 0.93 7.16 -13.97
N TYR A 157 2.09 6.84 -14.54
CA TYR A 157 2.24 6.58 -15.98
C TYR A 157 1.28 5.47 -16.47
N LEU A 158 1.19 4.36 -15.75
CA LEU A 158 0.32 3.23 -16.08
C LEU A 158 -1.16 3.57 -15.89
N LYS A 159 -1.52 4.28 -14.81
CA LYS A 159 -2.91 4.73 -14.57
C LYS A 159 -3.42 5.66 -15.67
N ASN A 160 -2.56 6.50 -16.24
CA ASN A 160 -2.91 7.37 -17.36
C ASN A 160 -3.09 6.64 -18.70
N GLY A 161 -2.85 5.32 -18.73
CA GLY A 161 -3.07 4.51 -19.93
C GLY A 161 -2.05 4.71 -21.03
N ASN A 162 -0.86 5.21 -20.68
CA ASN A 162 0.23 5.43 -21.62
C ASN A 162 0.97 4.14 -22.01
N PHE A 163 0.59 2.99 -21.43
CA PHE A 163 1.21 1.70 -21.70
C PHE A 163 0.16 0.69 -22.16
N ASP A 164 0.41 0.10 -23.33
CA ASP A 164 -0.44 -0.92 -23.97
C ASP A 164 -0.24 -2.33 -23.37
N ALA A 165 0.31 -2.46 -22.16
CA ALA A 165 0.13 -3.71 -21.44
C ALA A 165 -1.31 -3.77 -20.98
N ASP A 166 -2.06 -4.74 -21.50
CA ASP A 166 -3.21 -5.42 -20.92
C ASP A 166 -4.08 -4.58 -19.96
N ALA A 167 -5.39 -4.49 -20.19
CA ALA A 167 -6.34 -3.69 -19.40
C ALA A 167 -6.13 -3.82 -17.87
N HIS A 168 -5.60 -4.95 -17.38
CA HIS A 168 -5.15 -5.20 -16.02
C HIS A 168 -4.08 -4.23 -15.45
N SER A 169 -3.16 -3.68 -16.24
CA SER A 169 -2.07 -2.82 -15.78
C SER A 169 -2.55 -1.46 -15.24
N LYS A 170 -3.66 -0.94 -15.78
CA LYS A 170 -4.32 0.29 -15.31
C LYS A 170 -4.87 0.13 -13.89
N PHE A 171 -5.32 -1.08 -13.54
CA PHE A 171 -6.01 -1.33 -12.27
C PHE A 171 -5.08 -1.85 -11.16
N ASN A 172 -4.00 -2.52 -11.52
CA ASN A 172 -2.95 -2.94 -10.60
C ASN A 172 -1.56 -2.64 -11.20
N PRO A 173 -1.11 -1.37 -11.15
CA PRO A 173 0.17 -0.95 -11.74
C PRO A 173 1.39 -1.34 -10.89
N PHE A 174 1.17 -1.71 -9.62
CA PHE A 174 2.22 -1.96 -8.64
C PHE A 174 3.20 -3.11 -8.97
N PRO A 175 2.84 -4.17 -9.72
CA PRO A 175 3.81 -5.16 -10.18
C PRO A 175 4.92 -4.62 -11.06
N TYR A 176 4.71 -3.48 -11.71
CA TYR A 176 5.71 -2.86 -12.57
C TYR A 176 6.50 -1.76 -11.87
N SER A 177 6.05 -1.28 -10.71
CA SER A 177 6.63 -0.10 -10.05
C SER A 177 7.89 -0.39 -9.24
N GLY A 178 8.11 -1.65 -8.85
CA GLY A 178 9.19 -2.00 -7.93
C GLY A 178 8.98 -1.49 -6.50
N LEU A 179 7.77 -1.03 -6.17
CA LEU A 179 7.36 -0.74 -4.79
C LEU A 179 7.02 -2.04 -4.06
N TYR A 180 7.39 -2.14 -2.79
CA TYR A 180 6.95 -3.27 -1.99
C TYR A 180 5.48 -3.10 -1.55
N PRO A 181 4.72 -4.19 -1.40
CA PRO A 181 3.31 -4.12 -0.98
C PRO A 181 3.09 -3.35 0.33
N TRP A 182 3.97 -3.54 1.32
CA TRP A 182 3.87 -2.82 2.60
C TRP A 182 4.15 -1.32 2.46
N GLU A 183 4.94 -0.89 1.47
CA GLU A 183 5.17 0.53 1.20
C GLU A 183 3.89 1.18 0.67
N VAL A 184 3.24 0.54 -0.31
CA VAL A 184 1.97 0.98 -0.89
C VAL A 184 0.89 1.05 0.19
N ILE A 185 0.77 0.00 1.01
CA ILE A 185 -0.22 -0.06 2.10
C ILE A 185 0.07 1.01 3.15
N THR A 186 1.34 1.18 3.53
CA THR A 186 1.76 2.20 4.50
C THR A 186 1.38 3.59 4.03
N ASP A 187 1.69 3.93 2.77
CA ASP A 187 1.36 5.24 2.19
C ASP A 187 -0.15 5.49 2.15
N LYS A 188 -0.94 4.52 1.68
CA LYS A 188 -2.41 4.59 1.65
C LYS A 188 -3.00 4.78 3.05
N LEU A 189 -2.52 4.01 4.02
CA LEU A 189 -2.96 4.13 5.42
C LEU A 189 -2.53 5.46 6.05
N ILE A 190 -1.34 5.97 5.71
CA ILE A 190 -0.91 7.30 6.15
C ILE A 190 -1.84 8.35 5.58
N SER A 191 -2.20 8.29 4.29
CA SER A 191 -3.06 9.27 3.60
C SER A 191 -4.38 9.49 4.34
N GLY A 192 -4.88 8.46 5.02
CA GLY A 192 -6.08 8.53 5.84
C GLY A 192 -7.36 8.77 5.06
N ARG A 193 -7.30 8.79 3.72
CA ARG A 193 -8.48 8.85 2.86
C ARG A 193 -9.28 7.58 3.08
N LYS A 194 -10.57 7.70 3.40
CA LYS A 194 -11.40 6.49 3.47
C LYS A 194 -11.65 6.01 2.06
N TYR A 195 -11.60 4.69 1.83
CA TYR A 195 -11.95 4.10 0.53
C TYR A 195 -13.32 4.58 -0.01
N GLN A 196 -14.25 4.88 0.89
CA GLN A 196 -15.59 5.40 0.56
C GLN A 196 -15.59 6.85 0.06
N GLU A 197 -14.48 7.57 0.22
CA GLU A 197 -14.29 8.98 -0.14
C GLU A 197 -13.41 9.14 -1.39
N LEU A 198 -12.81 8.06 -1.89
CA LEU A 198 -12.02 8.08 -3.12
C LEU A 198 -12.95 8.12 -4.34
N PHE A 199 -12.59 8.92 -5.34
CA PHE A 199 -13.24 8.82 -6.65
C PHE A 199 -12.90 7.47 -7.30
N GLU A 200 -13.76 6.98 -8.19
CA GLU A 200 -13.58 5.67 -8.85
C GLU A 200 -12.24 5.55 -9.59
N PHE A 201 -11.72 6.65 -10.15
CA PHE A 201 -10.43 6.68 -10.83
C PHE A 201 -9.23 6.75 -9.87
N GLU A 202 -9.43 7.17 -8.63
CA GLU A 202 -8.38 7.23 -7.60
C GLU A 202 -8.21 5.90 -6.88
N ALA A 203 -9.31 5.16 -6.72
CA ALA A 203 -9.34 3.89 -6.04
C ALA A 203 -8.55 2.83 -6.84
N ASP A 204 -7.59 2.19 -6.19
CA ASP A 204 -6.91 1.03 -6.76
C ASP A 204 -7.13 -0.23 -5.92
N TYR A 205 -6.53 -1.32 -6.40
CA TYR A 205 -6.70 -2.63 -5.82
C TYR A 205 -6.27 -2.72 -4.35
N TYR A 206 -5.22 -2.00 -3.94
CA TYR A 206 -4.76 -2.03 -2.55
C TYR A 206 -5.73 -1.34 -1.60
N ASP A 207 -6.43 -0.28 -2.04
CA ASP A 207 -7.46 0.35 -1.20
C ASP A 207 -8.59 -0.63 -0.88
N ARG A 208 -8.93 -1.48 -1.85
CA ARG A 208 -9.93 -2.53 -1.66
C ARG A 208 -9.46 -3.60 -0.68
N LEU A 209 -8.21 -4.06 -0.81
CA LEU A 209 -7.62 -5.03 0.12
C LEU A 209 -7.55 -4.49 1.55
N ILE A 210 -7.12 -3.24 1.72
CA ILE A 210 -7.14 -2.53 3.00
C ILE A 210 -8.57 -2.52 3.55
N TYR A 211 -9.54 -2.09 2.74
CA TYR A 211 -10.95 -2.09 3.16
C TYR A 211 -11.41 -3.48 3.60
N GLU A 212 -11.13 -4.52 2.83
CA GLU A 212 -11.55 -5.88 3.13
C GLU A 212 -10.95 -6.43 4.43
N ALA A 213 -9.65 -6.18 4.65
CA ALA A 213 -8.92 -6.58 5.84
C ALA A 213 -9.52 -5.99 7.13
N PHE A 214 -10.15 -4.81 7.07
CA PHE A 214 -10.80 -4.16 8.21
C PHE A 214 -12.34 -4.25 8.20
N SER A 215 -12.95 -4.73 7.12
CA SER A 215 -14.40 -4.80 6.99
C SER A 215 -14.99 -5.92 7.85
N GLY A 216 -15.49 -5.59 9.04
CA GLY A 216 -16.17 -6.53 9.93
C GLY A 216 -17.52 -7.05 9.41
N ARG A 217 -17.98 -6.59 8.24
CA ARG A 217 -19.17 -7.14 7.60
C ARG A 217 -18.78 -8.41 6.86
N SER A 218 -19.33 -9.54 7.33
CA SER A 218 -19.38 -10.76 6.53
C SER A 218 -20.21 -10.48 5.28
N ARG A 219 -19.56 -10.03 4.22
CA ARG A 219 -20.12 -10.13 2.87
C ARG A 219 -20.43 -11.59 2.64
N CYS A 220 -21.66 -11.89 2.25
CA CYS A 220 -21.98 -13.26 1.85
C CYS A 220 -21.14 -13.63 0.63
N ILE A 221 -20.91 -14.93 0.39
CA ILE A 221 -20.13 -15.41 -0.77
C ILE A 221 -20.68 -14.82 -2.08
N ASN A 222 -22.00 -14.62 -2.16
CA ASN A 222 -22.66 -13.97 -3.30
C ASN A 222 -22.27 -12.50 -3.50
N ASP A 223 -21.96 -11.75 -2.44
CA ASP A 223 -21.46 -10.37 -2.52
C ASP A 223 -19.98 -10.31 -2.94
N MET A 224 -19.24 -11.42 -2.78
CA MET A 224 -17.87 -11.55 -3.27
C MET A 224 -17.85 -11.85 -4.77
N TYR A 225 -18.90 -12.50 -5.30
CA TYR A 225 -19.04 -12.88 -6.71
C TYR A 225 -20.00 -11.98 -7.49
N ARG A 226 -20.34 -10.78 -7.01
CA ARG A 226 -21.25 -9.92 -7.78
C ARG A 226 -20.51 -9.38 -9.02
N ASP A 227 -20.61 -10.14 -10.09
CA ASP A 227 -20.18 -9.75 -11.42
C ASP A 227 -21.12 -8.65 -11.91
N ASP A 228 -20.60 -7.42 -11.98
CA ASP A 228 -21.41 -6.22 -12.24
C ASP A 228 -21.96 -6.12 -13.68
N THR A 229 -21.74 -7.14 -14.51
CA THR A 229 -22.29 -7.18 -15.87
C THR A 229 -23.80 -7.40 -15.89
N ASP A 230 -24.43 -7.93 -14.82
CA ASP A 230 -25.90 -8.00 -14.71
C ASP A 230 -26.40 -8.01 -13.27
N ALA A 231 -26.53 -6.81 -12.67
CA ALA A 231 -27.04 -6.64 -11.30
C ALA A 231 -28.46 -7.19 -11.04
N LYS A 232 -29.16 -7.66 -12.10
CA LYS A 232 -30.48 -8.31 -12.05
C LYS A 232 -30.45 -9.84 -12.00
N THR A 233 -29.32 -10.50 -12.29
CA THR A 233 -29.26 -11.96 -12.16
C THR A 233 -28.45 -12.34 -10.93
N ALA A 234 -29.10 -12.94 -9.94
CA ALA A 234 -28.45 -13.67 -8.85
C ALA A 234 -27.67 -14.93 -9.34
N SER A 235 -27.26 -14.96 -10.61
CA SER A 235 -26.89 -16.18 -11.34
C SER A 235 -25.38 -16.40 -11.47
N GLY A 236 -24.53 -15.40 -11.16
CA GLY A 236 -23.08 -15.53 -11.34
C GLY A 236 -22.49 -16.72 -10.57
N TYR A 237 -22.65 -16.74 -9.24
CA TYR A 237 -22.09 -17.81 -8.41
C TYR A 237 -22.74 -19.16 -8.72
N ALA A 238 -24.05 -19.16 -9.01
CA ALA A 238 -24.78 -20.38 -9.37
C ALA A 238 -24.22 -21.03 -10.65
N LYS A 239 -23.78 -20.21 -11.63
CA LYS A 239 -23.21 -20.64 -12.91
C LYS A 239 -21.77 -21.17 -12.82
N LEU A 240 -21.06 -20.92 -11.73
CA LEU A 240 -19.71 -21.44 -11.53
C LEU A 240 -19.69 -22.98 -11.48
N SER A 241 -18.59 -23.55 -11.97
CA SER A 241 -18.29 -24.96 -11.77
C SER A 241 -18.13 -25.28 -10.28
N ALA A 242 -18.30 -26.56 -9.91
CA ALA A 242 -18.11 -27.01 -8.53
C ALA A 242 -16.70 -26.71 -8.00
N SER A 243 -15.68 -26.81 -8.86
CA SER A 243 -14.28 -26.51 -8.51
C SER A 243 -14.10 -25.03 -8.17
N GLU A 244 -14.63 -24.12 -8.98
CA GLU A 244 -14.54 -22.68 -8.71
C GLU A 244 -15.30 -22.31 -7.43
N LYS A 245 -16.50 -22.87 -7.22
CA LYS A 245 -17.29 -22.67 -5.99
C LYS A 245 -16.49 -23.05 -4.75
N LEU A 246 -15.83 -24.21 -4.77
CA LEU A 246 -15.00 -24.69 -3.66
C LEU A 246 -13.83 -23.74 -3.36
N GLN A 247 -13.18 -23.17 -4.39
CA GLN A 247 -12.13 -22.18 -4.22
C GLN A 247 -12.64 -20.92 -3.51
N TYR A 248 -13.82 -20.42 -3.91
CA TYR A 248 -14.45 -19.26 -3.27
C TYR A 248 -14.87 -19.52 -1.82
N GLU A 249 -15.41 -20.71 -1.54
CA GLU A 249 -15.76 -21.12 -0.17
C GLU A 249 -14.51 -21.19 0.70
N ALA A 250 -13.44 -21.81 0.22
CA ALA A 250 -12.16 -21.87 0.91
C ALA A 250 -11.61 -20.46 1.19
N ARG A 251 -11.65 -19.55 0.21
CA ARG A 251 -11.26 -18.15 0.38
C ARG A 251 -12.12 -17.44 1.43
N HIS A 252 -13.44 -17.63 1.40
CA HIS A 252 -14.36 -17.04 2.37
C HIS A 252 -14.04 -17.51 3.79
N LEU A 253 -13.76 -18.81 3.98
CA LEU A 253 -13.32 -19.36 5.27
C LEU A 253 -11.99 -18.75 5.72
N ARG A 254 -10.99 -18.63 4.83
CA ARG A 254 -9.72 -17.95 5.15
C ARG A 254 -9.95 -16.51 5.60
N ARG A 255 -10.85 -15.78 4.92
CA ARG A 255 -11.26 -14.42 5.31
C ARG A 255 -11.90 -14.37 6.69
N LEU A 256 -12.84 -15.26 6.99
CA LEU A 256 -13.49 -15.31 8.31
C LEU A 256 -12.46 -15.57 9.42
N ASN A 257 -11.57 -16.54 9.23
CA ASN A 257 -10.49 -16.86 10.16
C ASN A 257 -9.55 -15.65 10.38
N HIS A 258 -9.19 -14.96 9.29
CA HIS A 258 -8.37 -13.75 9.36
C HIS A 258 -9.06 -12.64 10.17
N LEU A 259 -10.34 -12.37 9.90
CA LEU A 259 -11.10 -11.36 10.61
C LEU A 259 -11.24 -11.69 12.10
N GLU A 260 -11.45 -12.96 12.44
CA GLU A 260 -11.52 -13.44 13.82
C GLU A 260 -10.18 -13.22 14.54
N LYS A 261 -9.06 -13.62 13.92
CA LYS A 261 -7.69 -13.43 14.44
C LYS A 261 -7.38 -11.95 14.71
N ASN A 262 -7.82 -11.05 13.82
CA ASN A 262 -7.48 -9.62 13.88
C ASN A 262 -8.49 -8.72 14.59
N ARG A 263 -9.67 -9.24 14.96
CA ARG A 263 -10.66 -8.48 15.76
C ARG A 263 -10.11 -8.01 17.11
N LEU A 264 -9.06 -8.66 17.60
CA LEU A 264 -8.42 -8.40 18.91
C LEU A 264 -7.21 -7.49 18.84
N THR A 265 -6.71 -7.23 17.64
CA THR A 265 -5.54 -6.37 17.40
C THR A 265 -5.98 -4.95 17.07
N SER A 266 -7.16 -4.76 16.46
CA SER A 266 -7.57 -3.49 15.83
C SER A 266 -7.94 -2.30 16.73
N SER A 267 -7.94 -2.39 18.08
CA SER A 267 -8.27 -1.26 18.97
C SER A 267 -7.10 -0.89 19.88
N PRO A 268 -6.97 0.37 20.35
CA PRO A 268 -6.19 0.66 21.55
C PRO A 268 -6.58 -0.36 22.59
N ILE A 269 -5.61 -1.12 23.06
CA ILE A 269 -5.87 -2.20 24.00
C ILE A 269 -6.34 -1.51 25.27
N SER A 270 -7.65 -1.54 25.52
CA SER A 270 -8.20 -1.03 26.77
C SER A 270 -7.46 -1.70 27.93
N PRO A 271 -7.36 -1.07 29.10
CA PRO A 271 -6.72 -1.71 30.26
C PRO A 271 -7.22 -3.15 30.49
N PHE A 272 -8.53 -3.35 30.32
CA PHE A 272 -9.14 -4.67 30.35
C PHE A 272 -8.59 -5.63 29.29
N MET A 273 -8.45 -5.21 28.03
CA MET A 273 -7.89 -6.07 26.99
C MET A 273 -6.39 -6.35 27.17
N GLN A 274 -5.65 -5.48 27.88
CA GLN A 274 -4.25 -5.75 28.25
C GLN A 274 -4.20 -6.88 29.27
N PHE A 275 -5.11 -6.82 30.25
CA PHE A 275 -5.31 -7.88 31.23
C PHE A 275 -5.71 -9.21 30.59
N VAL A 276 -6.69 -9.22 29.67
CA VAL A 276 -7.08 -10.43 28.92
C VAL A 276 -5.88 -11.05 28.18
N ARG A 277 -4.99 -10.23 27.59
CA ARG A 277 -3.79 -10.72 26.91
C ARG A 277 -2.75 -11.31 27.86
N GLN A 278 -2.59 -10.70 29.04
CA GLN A 278 -1.70 -11.22 30.07
C GLN A 278 -2.21 -12.56 30.60
N LEU A 279 -3.50 -12.64 30.94
CA LEU A 279 -4.18 -13.89 31.32
C LEU A 279 -3.99 -14.99 30.27
N LYS A 280 -4.07 -14.65 28.97
CA LYS A 280 -3.83 -15.62 27.89
C LYS A 280 -2.39 -16.15 27.86
N LYS A 281 -1.40 -15.33 28.22
CA LYS A 281 0.00 -15.75 28.26
C LYS A 281 0.27 -16.66 29.45
N GLU A 282 -0.30 -16.30 30.60
CA GLU A 282 -0.20 -17.08 31.85
C GLU A 282 -0.94 -18.43 31.70
N ASP A 283 -2.08 -18.43 31.02
CA ASP A 283 -2.89 -19.60 30.71
C ASP A 283 -2.62 -20.09 29.27
N SER A 284 -1.34 -20.15 28.87
CA SER A 284 -0.92 -20.50 27.49
C SER A 284 -1.28 -21.93 27.08
N ASN A 285 -1.54 -22.82 28.05
CA ASN A 285 -2.05 -24.18 27.84
C ASN A 285 -3.58 -24.28 27.88
N SER A 286 -4.29 -23.16 28.06
CA SER A 286 -5.75 -23.13 28.09
C SER A 286 -6.33 -23.41 26.72
N LEU A 287 -6.98 -24.56 26.58
CA LEU A 287 -7.82 -24.88 25.41
C LEU A 287 -9.16 -24.13 25.42
N LEU A 288 -9.35 -23.19 26.36
CA LEU A 288 -10.61 -22.47 26.46
C LEU A 288 -10.87 -21.64 25.19
N PRO A 289 -12.05 -21.79 24.57
CA PRO A 289 -12.47 -20.91 23.49
C PRO A 289 -12.37 -19.45 23.93
N TYR A 290 -11.87 -18.59 23.05
CA TYR A 290 -11.54 -17.20 23.38
C TYR A 290 -12.69 -16.44 24.07
N ARG A 291 -13.93 -16.69 23.66
CA ARG A 291 -15.11 -16.09 24.28
C ARG A 291 -15.23 -16.40 25.78
N LYS A 292 -14.91 -17.63 26.20
CA LYS A 292 -14.92 -18.04 27.61
C LYS A 292 -13.77 -17.40 28.39
N LEU A 293 -12.59 -17.28 27.78
CA LEU A 293 -11.45 -16.57 28.37
C LEU A 293 -11.81 -15.10 28.68
N VAL A 294 -12.44 -14.40 27.73
CA VAL A 294 -12.88 -13.01 27.93
C VAL A 294 -13.91 -12.89 29.05
N SER A 295 -14.87 -13.83 29.14
CA SER A 295 -15.84 -13.86 30.23
C SER A 295 -15.17 -14.03 31.59
N LYS A 296 -14.27 -15.02 31.73
CA LYS A 296 -13.49 -15.26 32.97
C LYS A 296 -12.64 -14.04 33.34
N ALA A 297 -11.96 -13.45 32.36
CA ALA A 297 -11.21 -12.22 32.57
C ALA A 297 -12.12 -11.07 33.02
N GLY A 298 -13.37 -11.00 32.57
CA GLY A 298 -14.34 -9.99 32.99
C GLY A 298 -14.78 -10.13 34.46
N GLU A 299 -14.79 -11.34 35.01
CA GLU A 299 -15.04 -11.59 36.44
C GLU A 299 -13.83 -11.18 37.26
N LEU A 300 -12.65 -11.73 36.94
CA LEU A 300 -11.39 -11.40 37.62
C LEU A 300 -11.10 -9.89 37.59
N TRP A 301 -11.31 -9.24 36.45
CA TRP A 301 -11.10 -7.81 36.31
C TRP A 301 -12.03 -6.99 37.22
N ARG A 302 -13.25 -7.46 37.52
CA ARG A 302 -14.15 -6.76 38.45
C ARG A 302 -13.65 -6.86 39.89
N GLU A 303 -13.03 -7.97 40.25
CA GLU A 303 -12.48 -8.24 41.58
C GLU A 303 -11.17 -7.46 41.86
N LEU A 304 -10.37 -7.16 40.83
CA LEU A 304 -9.13 -6.40 41.00
C LEU A 304 -9.35 -5.00 41.60
N SER A 305 -8.48 -4.61 42.52
CA SER A 305 -8.45 -3.27 43.11
C SER A 305 -8.03 -2.20 42.08
N PRO A 306 -8.28 -0.90 42.35
CA PRO A 306 -7.77 0.19 41.50
C PRO A 306 -6.24 0.17 41.32
N GLU A 307 -5.49 -0.20 42.36
CA GLU A 307 -4.03 -0.32 42.36
C GLU A 307 -3.58 -1.49 41.47
N GLU A 308 -4.26 -2.63 41.55
CA GLU A 308 -3.99 -3.80 40.70
C GLU A 308 -4.36 -3.55 39.23
N LYS A 309 -5.31 -2.65 38.98
CA LYS A 309 -5.67 -2.18 37.63
C LYS A 309 -4.68 -1.15 37.07
N ALA A 310 -3.89 -0.49 37.92
CA ALA A 310 -2.99 0.61 37.51
C ALA A 310 -1.92 0.19 36.48
N PRO A 311 -1.25 -0.98 36.58
CA PRO A 311 -0.28 -1.44 35.58
C PRO A 311 -0.85 -1.57 34.17
N TYR A 312 -2.15 -1.84 34.05
CA TYR A 312 -2.86 -1.98 32.78
C TYR A 312 -3.36 -0.64 32.22
N LYS A 313 -3.46 0.38 33.07
CA LYS A 313 -3.68 1.77 32.67
C LYS A 313 -2.36 2.37 32.22
N ARG A 314 -1.83 1.89 31.09
CA ARG A 314 -0.83 2.69 30.38
C ARG A 314 -1.50 3.99 29.96
N ASP A 315 -0.93 5.13 30.34
CA ASP A 315 -1.21 6.44 29.71
C ASP A 315 -0.69 6.40 28.27
N ILE A 316 -1.35 5.59 27.45
CA ILE A 316 -1.13 5.58 26.01
C ILE A 316 -1.86 6.81 25.51
N ASN A 317 -1.16 7.93 25.47
CA ASN A 317 -1.66 9.11 24.77
C ASN A 317 -1.96 8.66 23.33
N PRO A 318 -3.23 8.64 22.87
CA PRO A 318 -3.59 8.17 21.54
C PRO A 318 -3.05 9.08 20.43
N ASN A 319 -2.59 10.27 20.81
CA ASN A 319 -1.92 11.23 19.95
C ASN A 319 -0.38 11.15 20.08
N SER A 320 0.15 10.28 20.95
CA SER A 320 1.59 9.99 20.97
C SER A 320 1.98 9.37 19.64
N LEU A 321 3.12 9.78 19.13
CA LEU A 321 3.56 9.36 17.81
C LEU A 321 4.03 7.90 17.83
N GLU A 322 4.53 7.37 18.97
CA GLU A 322 4.80 5.94 19.15
C GLU A 322 3.51 5.13 18.99
N TYR A 323 2.41 5.59 19.58
CA TYR A 323 1.12 4.92 19.43
C TYR A 323 0.61 5.03 17.99
N VAL A 324 0.64 6.22 17.37
CA VAL A 324 0.21 6.39 15.97
C VAL A 324 1.03 5.51 15.03
N HIS A 325 2.35 5.46 15.20
CA HIS A 325 3.24 4.62 14.40
C HIS A 325 3.00 3.13 14.64
N GLY A 326 2.90 2.70 15.90
CA GLY A 326 2.58 1.31 16.24
C GLY A 326 1.22 0.86 15.71
N ARG A 327 0.23 1.77 15.70
CA ARG A 327 -1.09 1.52 15.09
C ARG A 327 -1.02 1.44 13.58
N LEU A 328 -0.19 2.27 12.93
CA LEU A 328 0.04 2.19 11.50
C LEU A 328 0.70 0.86 11.13
N GLN A 329 1.80 0.49 11.78
CA GLN A 329 2.48 -0.79 11.57
C GLN A 329 1.54 -1.97 11.77
N GLN A 330 0.75 -1.97 12.84
CA GLN A 330 -0.25 -3.01 13.08
C GLN A 330 -1.28 -3.09 11.94
N LYS A 331 -1.74 -1.97 11.40
CA LYS A 331 -2.67 -1.98 10.26
C LYS A 331 -2.01 -2.51 8.98
N VAL A 332 -0.75 -2.16 8.76
CA VAL A 332 0.05 -2.72 7.65
C VAL A 332 0.16 -4.23 7.82
N GLU A 333 0.50 -4.72 9.01
CA GLU A 333 0.61 -6.15 9.29
C GLU A 333 -0.71 -6.91 9.08
N ILE A 334 -1.83 -6.35 9.53
CA ILE A 334 -3.16 -6.94 9.31
C ILE A 334 -3.44 -7.03 7.81
N THR A 335 -3.20 -5.96 7.06
CA THR A 335 -3.45 -5.92 5.61
C THR A 335 -2.53 -6.89 4.86
N MET A 336 -1.24 -6.91 5.19
CA MET A 336 -0.27 -7.83 4.60
C MET A 336 -0.64 -9.29 4.90
N SER A 337 -1.00 -9.60 6.15
CA SER A 337 -1.48 -10.94 6.50
C SER A 337 -2.74 -11.29 5.71
N TYR A 338 -3.68 -10.36 5.52
CA TYR A 338 -4.88 -10.60 4.71
C TYR A 338 -4.52 -10.95 3.27
N ILE A 339 -3.60 -10.19 2.68
CA ILE A 339 -3.14 -10.39 1.32
C ILE A 339 -2.53 -11.79 1.13
N PHE A 340 -1.65 -12.22 2.03
CA PHE A 340 -0.97 -13.51 1.94
C PHE A 340 -1.86 -14.70 2.36
N GLU A 341 -2.68 -14.55 3.40
CA GLU A 341 -3.56 -15.62 3.92
C GLU A 341 -4.82 -15.79 3.06
N VAL A 342 -5.42 -14.70 2.55
CA VAL A 342 -6.72 -14.71 1.88
C VAL A 342 -6.58 -14.50 0.37
N GLY A 343 -5.75 -13.53 -0.05
CA GLY A 343 -5.67 -13.06 -1.43
C GLY A 343 -4.98 -14.01 -2.41
N GLY A 344 -4.14 -14.94 -1.92
CA GLY A 344 -3.43 -15.92 -2.75
C GLY A 344 -2.40 -15.28 -3.67
N VAL A 345 -1.14 -15.18 -3.23
CA VAL A 345 -0.06 -14.48 -3.94
C VAL A 345 0.50 -15.32 -5.09
N GLU A 346 0.49 -14.79 -6.31
CA GLU A 346 1.16 -15.40 -7.46
C GLU A 346 2.69 -15.12 -7.42
N GLY A 347 3.49 -16.09 -7.87
CA GLY A 347 4.94 -15.90 -8.07
C GLY A 347 5.80 -15.94 -6.81
N VAL A 348 5.23 -16.37 -5.67
CA VAL A 348 5.92 -16.44 -4.39
C VAL A 348 5.80 -17.86 -3.83
N ASP A 349 6.90 -18.39 -3.30
CA ASP A 349 6.92 -19.71 -2.66
C ASP A 349 5.99 -19.75 -1.44
N ALA A 350 5.33 -20.88 -1.21
CA ALA A 350 4.54 -21.12 0.00
C ALA A 350 5.37 -20.96 1.28
N SER A 351 6.70 -21.14 1.21
CA SER A 351 7.62 -20.93 2.34
C SER A 351 8.04 -19.48 2.56
N TYR A 352 7.62 -18.54 1.73
CA TYR A 352 8.06 -17.15 1.83
C TYR A 352 7.44 -16.43 3.03
N ASP A 353 8.31 -15.83 3.87
CA ASP A 353 7.90 -14.99 4.99
C ASP A 353 8.07 -13.50 4.65
N TRP A 354 6.94 -12.84 4.39
CA TRP A 354 6.92 -11.40 4.09
C TRP A 354 7.39 -10.54 5.27
N LYS A 355 7.30 -11.03 6.52
CA LYS A 355 7.74 -10.28 7.71
C LYS A 355 9.25 -10.25 7.78
N GLU A 356 9.89 -11.39 7.57
CA GLU A 356 11.35 -11.49 7.56
C GLU A 356 11.93 -10.63 6.43
N ASP A 357 11.31 -10.68 5.25
CA ASP A 357 11.75 -9.85 4.13
C ASP A 357 11.52 -8.36 4.39
N MET A 358 10.34 -7.95 4.87
CA MET A 358 10.10 -6.55 5.27
C MET A 358 11.12 -6.09 6.31
N GLU A 359 11.40 -6.91 7.32
CA GLU A 359 12.41 -6.59 8.33
C GLU A 359 13.81 -6.47 7.71
N SER A 360 14.20 -7.39 6.83
CA SER A 360 15.49 -7.34 6.12
C SER A 360 15.64 -6.07 5.29
N LYS A 361 14.58 -5.68 4.56
CA LYS A 361 14.56 -4.47 3.73
C LYS A 361 14.48 -3.18 4.52
N GLU A 362 13.86 -3.18 5.70
CA GLU A 362 13.68 -1.99 6.53
C GLU A 362 14.67 -1.87 7.70
N ARG A 363 15.48 -2.90 7.98
CA ARG A 363 16.41 -2.93 9.13
C ARG A 363 17.29 -1.69 9.21
N TRP A 364 17.79 -1.22 8.06
CA TRP A 364 18.67 -0.06 7.98
C TRP A 364 17.98 1.25 8.38
N LYS A 365 16.65 1.34 8.34
CA LYS A 365 15.88 2.52 8.78
C LYS A 365 15.81 2.65 10.30
N ARG A 366 16.12 1.57 11.05
CA ARG A 366 16.01 1.53 12.52
C ARG A 366 17.26 2.07 13.25
N VAL A 367 18.20 2.68 12.53
CA VAL A 367 19.40 3.28 13.13
C VAL A 367 19.02 4.67 13.69
N GLY A 368 18.73 4.75 14.98
CA GLY A 368 18.34 5.99 15.66
C GLY A 368 18.12 5.83 17.16
#